data_AF-A0A967ZFW7-F1
#
_entry.id   AF-A0A967ZFW7-F1
#
_cell.length_a   1.000
_cell.length_b   1.000
_cell.length_c   1.000
_cell.angle_alpha   90.00
_cell.angle_beta   90.00
_cell.angle_gamma   90.00
#
_symmetry.space_group_name_H-M   'P 1'
#
loop_
_entity.id
_entity.type
_entity.pdbx_description
1 polymer ?
#
loop_
_entity_poly.entity_id
_entity_poly.type
_entity_poly.pdbx_seq_one_letter_code
_entity_poly.pdbx_strand_id
1 'polypeptide(L)'
;ASSERIFRLLDRQPQIRDPKEARRMPRARGHLVFDEVRFAYNPDEPVLDGLSFEVQAGERIAIVGATGAGKTSVLSVLTRL
;
A
#
# COMPACT_ATOMS: atom_id res chain seq x y z
N ALA A 1 -17.46 -18.74 24.57
CA ALA A 1 -17.75 -18.32 23.17
C ALA A 1 -17.48 -16.83 22.94
N SER A 2 -18.21 -15.90 23.57
CA SER A 2 -18.04 -14.46 23.31
C SER A 2 -16.72 -13.86 23.83
N SER A 3 -16.31 -14.19 25.05
CA SER A 3 -15.04 -13.70 25.62
C SER A 3 -13.81 -14.16 24.83
N GLU A 4 -13.84 -15.38 24.30
CA GLU A 4 -12.75 -15.95 23.50
C GLU A 4 -12.53 -15.22 22.16
N ARG A 5 -13.61 -14.69 21.55
CA ARG A 5 -13.51 -13.86 20.35
C ARG A 5 -12.92 -12.48 20.65
N ILE A 6 -13.20 -11.92 21.84
CA ILE A 6 -12.62 -10.66 22.30
C ILE A 6 -11.11 -10.82 22.53
N PHE A 7 -10.69 -11.84 23.27
CA PHE A 7 -9.26 -12.11 23.49
C PHE A 7 -8.51 -12.35 22.18
N ARG A 8 -9.08 -13.14 21.25
CA ARG A 8 -8.51 -13.31 19.90
C ARG A 8 -8.33 -12.02 19.11
N LEU A 9 -9.22 -11.05 19.27
CA LEU A 9 -9.10 -9.74 18.62
C LEU A 9 -7.99 -8.90 19.25
N LEU A 10 -7.89 -8.93 20.58
CA LEU A 10 -6.85 -8.20 21.33
C LEU A 10 -5.44 -8.75 21.05
N ASP A 11 -5.32 -10.07 20.85
CA ASP A 11 -4.04 -10.72 20.56
C ASP A 11 -3.60 -10.57 19.08
N ARG A 12 -4.46 -10.01 18.22
CA ARG A 12 -4.15 -9.84 16.79
C ARG A 12 -2.99 -8.88 16.62
N GLN A 13 -1.93 -9.39 16.03
CA GLN A 13 -0.77 -8.60 15.67
C GLN A 13 -1.03 -7.77 14.40
N PRO A 14 -0.63 -6.48 14.36
CA PRO A 14 -0.68 -5.69 13.13
C PRO A 14 0.18 -6.31 12.03
N GLN A 15 -0.37 -6.36 10.81
CA GLN A 15 0.34 -6.87 9.64
C GLN A 15 1.41 -5.88 9.15
N ILE A 16 1.08 -4.58 9.17
CA ILE A 16 2.02 -3.51 8.86
C ILE A 16 2.56 -2.97 10.18
N ARG A 17 3.89 -2.93 10.30
CA ARG A 17 4.58 -2.39 11.46
C ARG A 17 5.64 -1.41 11.02
N ASP A 18 5.86 -0.39 11.83
CA ASP A 18 6.99 0.49 11.63
C ASP A 18 8.30 -0.24 11.97
N PRO A 19 9.40 0.10 11.26
CA PRO A 19 10.72 -0.39 11.63
C PRO A 19 11.11 0.13 13.03
N LYS A 20 12.00 -0.60 13.72
CA LYS A 20 12.49 -0.23 15.07
C LYS A 20 13.05 1.20 15.11
N GLU A 21 13.71 1.62 14.05
CA GLU A 21 14.26 2.96 13.86
C GLU A 21 13.57 3.63 12.66
N ALA A 22 12.37 4.18 12.90
CA ALA A 22 11.65 4.91 11.87
C ALA A 22 12.33 6.26 11.57
N ARG A 23 12.52 6.57 10.28
CA ARG A 23 13.01 7.88 9.85
C ARG A 23 11.87 8.87 9.86
N ARG A 24 12.10 10.05 10.43
CA ARG A 24 11.14 11.15 10.36
C ARG A 24 11.09 11.69 8.93
N MET A 25 9.94 11.59 8.29
CA MET A 25 9.75 12.13 6.95
C MET A 25 9.56 13.66 7.02
N PRO A 26 10.40 14.47 6.36
CA PRO A 26 10.12 15.90 6.18
C PRO A 26 8.93 16.08 5.24
N ARG A 27 8.47 17.33 5.04
CA ARG A 27 7.38 17.60 4.10
C ARG A 27 7.74 17.05 2.71
N ALA A 28 6.90 16.17 2.18
CA ALA A 28 7.10 15.58 0.86
C ALA A 28 7.07 16.65 -0.23
N ARG A 29 8.03 16.60 -1.17
CA ARG A 29 8.10 17.51 -2.33
C ARG A 29 7.15 17.12 -3.47
N GLY A 30 6.56 15.93 -3.42
CA GLY A 30 5.60 15.44 -4.41
C GLY A 30 6.20 14.69 -5.59
N HIS A 31 7.52 14.45 -5.60
CA HIS A 31 8.14 13.49 -6.51
C HIS A 31 7.84 12.07 -6.03
N LEU A 32 7.29 11.24 -6.91
CA LEU A 32 6.82 9.88 -6.62
C LEU A 32 7.42 8.91 -7.63
N VAL A 33 7.92 7.77 -7.14
CA VAL A 33 8.42 6.68 -7.97
C VAL A 33 7.77 5.38 -7.51
N PHE A 34 7.14 4.68 -8.46
CA PHE A 34 6.84 3.25 -8.38
C PHE A 34 7.92 2.53 -9.19
N ASP A 35 8.59 1.56 -8.58
CA ASP A 35 9.69 0.81 -9.17
C ASP A 35 9.46 -0.69 -8.97
N GLU A 36 9.22 -1.41 -10.07
CA GLU A 36 8.92 -2.84 -10.14
C GLU A 36 7.92 -3.33 -9.08
N VAL A 37 6.90 -2.52 -8.77
CA VAL A 37 5.98 -2.78 -7.66
C VAL A 37 5.12 -4.00 -7.96
N ARG A 38 5.19 -5.00 -7.08
CA ARG A 38 4.33 -6.17 -7.05
C ARG A 38 3.48 -6.14 -5.78
N PHE A 39 2.18 -6.34 -5.91
CA PHE A 39 1.26 -6.29 -4.79
C PHE A 39 0.09 -7.24 -4.98
N ALA A 40 -0.28 -7.93 -3.91
CA ALA A 40 -1.38 -8.88 -3.87
C ALA A 40 -2.06 -8.84 -2.49
N TYR A 41 -3.39 -8.86 -2.45
CA TYR A 41 -4.12 -9.03 -1.17
C TYR A 41 -4.11 -10.48 -0.72
N ASN A 42 -4.20 -11.40 -1.69
CA ASN A 42 -3.99 -12.83 -1.51
C ASN A 42 -2.69 -13.21 -2.24
N PRO A 43 -1.76 -13.97 -1.62
CA PRO A 43 -0.47 -14.27 -2.23
C PRO A 43 -0.53 -14.89 -3.63
N ASP A 44 -1.59 -15.65 -3.93
CA ASP A 44 -1.77 -16.36 -5.20
C ASP A 44 -2.47 -15.52 -6.29
N GLU A 45 -2.90 -14.30 -5.97
CA GLU A 45 -3.68 -13.43 -6.85
C GLU A 45 -3.04 -12.03 -6.96
N PRO A 46 -2.00 -11.86 -7.79
CA PRO A 46 -1.34 -10.57 -7.95
C PRO A 46 -2.28 -9.54 -8.56
N VAL A 47 -2.34 -8.36 -7.93
CA VAL A 47 -3.12 -7.20 -8.39
C VAL A 47 -2.26 -6.20 -9.15
N LEU A 48 -1.02 -5.99 -8.68
CA LEU A 48 0.02 -5.25 -9.40
C LEU A 48 1.17 -6.22 -9.66
N ASP A 49 1.68 -6.25 -10.89
CA ASP A 49 2.80 -7.12 -11.28
C ASP A 49 3.85 -6.32 -12.06
N GLY A 50 4.89 -5.85 -11.35
CA GLY A 50 6.01 -5.11 -11.94
C GLY A 50 5.66 -3.69 -12.38
N LEU A 51 4.69 -3.04 -11.71
CA LEU A 51 4.26 -1.68 -12.07
C LEU A 51 5.38 -0.67 -11.78
N SER A 52 5.81 0.05 -12.83
CA SER A 52 6.83 1.09 -12.73
C SER A 52 6.36 2.38 -13.40
N PHE A 53 6.43 3.50 -12.68
CA PHE A 53 6.18 4.84 -13.21
C PHE A 53 6.76 5.91 -12.27
N GLU A 54 7.00 7.09 -12.82
CA GLU A 54 7.50 8.24 -12.08
C GLU A 54 6.58 9.43 -12.31
N VAL A 55 6.34 10.21 -11.25
CA VAL A 55 5.57 11.46 -11.28
C VAL A 55 6.43 12.56 -10.69
N GLN A 56 6.73 13.57 -11.49
CA GLN A 56 7.51 14.72 -11.05
C GLN A 56 6.72 15.61 -10.08
N ALA A 57 7.44 16.38 -9.27
CA ALA A 57 6.80 17.34 -8.36
C ALA A 57 5.94 18.35 -9.12
N GLY A 58 4.65 18.41 -8.81
CA GLY A 58 3.67 19.29 -9.47
C GLY A 58 3.05 18.71 -10.75
N GLU A 59 3.50 17.54 -11.18
CA GLU A 59 2.89 16.81 -12.29
C GLU A 59 1.54 16.21 -11.87
N ARG A 60 0.62 16.09 -12.83
CA ARG A 60 -0.70 15.49 -12.63
C ARG A 60 -0.85 14.31 -13.58
N ILE A 61 -1.16 13.15 -13.02
CA ILE A 61 -1.47 11.93 -13.76
C ILE A 61 -2.89 11.46 -13.47
N ALA A 62 -3.45 10.68 -14.39
CA ALA A 62 -4.72 10.00 -14.20
C ALA A 62 -4.51 8.49 -14.27
N ILE A 63 -5.06 7.77 -13.30
CA ILE A 63 -5.06 6.30 -13.28
C ILE A 63 -6.42 5.83 -13.80
N VAL A 64 -6.44 5.23 -14.98
CA VAL A 64 -7.65 4.78 -15.67
C VAL A 64 -7.60 3.28 -15.97
N GLY A 65 -8.77 2.65 -16.03
CA GLY A 65 -8.89 1.21 -16.29
C GLY A 65 -10.19 0.62 -15.75
N ALA A 66 -10.51 -0.60 -16.16
CA ALA A 66 -11.72 -1.31 -15.74
C ALA A 66 -11.77 -1.57 -14.22
N THR A 67 -12.95 -1.90 -13.69
CA THR A 67 -13.09 -2.39 -12.31
C THR A 67 -12.18 -3.61 -12.11
N GLY A 68 -11.45 -3.65 -10.99
CA GLY A 68 -10.48 -4.73 -10.70
C GLY A 68 -9.07 -4.50 -11.25
N ALA A 69 -8.83 -3.48 -12.08
CA ALA A 69 -7.50 -3.21 -12.66
C ALA A 69 -6.44 -2.66 -11.68
N GLY A 70 -6.63 -2.80 -10.37
CA GLY A 70 -5.63 -2.39 -9.36
C GLY A 70 -5.52 -0.89 -9.05
N LYS A 71 -6.41 -0.04 -9.59
CA LYS A 71 -6.36 1.43 -9.39
C LYS A 71 -6.36 1.85 -7.91
N THR A 72 -7.27 1.30 -7.11
CA THR A 72 -7.33 1.55 -5.66
C THR A 72 -6.09 0.98 -4.95
N SER A 73 -5.58 -0.14 -5.43
CA SER A 73 -4.38 -0.79 -4.86
C SER A 73 -3.12 0.06 -5.05
N VAL A 74 -3.00 0.83 -6.14
CA VAL A 74 -1.92 1.83 -6.29
C VAL A 74 -1.97 2.85 -5.16
N LEU A 75 -3.15 3.34 -4.79
CA LEU A 75 -3.31 4.29 -3.67
C LEU A 75 -3.03 3.63 -2.32
N SER A 76 -3.45 2.38 -2.11
CA SER A 76 -3.13 1.61 -0.90
C SER A 76 -1.62 1.46 -0.72
N VAL A 77 -0.90 1.05 -1.76
CA VAL A 77 0.57 0.92 -1.70
C VAL A 77 1.23 2.26 -1.42
N LEU A 78 0.81 3.32 -2.12
CA LEU A 78 1.34 4.68 -1.92
C LEU A 78 1.20 5.17 -0.46
N THR A 79 0.09 4.83 0.18
CA THR A 79 -0.23 5.26 1.56
C THR A 79 0.16 4.24 2.61
N ARG A 80 0.76 3.11 2.20
CA ARG A 80 1.19 2.00 3.07
C ARG A 80 0.02 1.40 3.86
N LEU A 81 -1.08 1.12 3.16
CA LEU A 81 -2.31 0.50 3.67
C LEU A 81 -2.48 -0.96 3.22
#